data_AF-A0A497MX76-F1
#
_entry.id   AF-A0A497MX76-F1
#
_cell.length_a   1.000
_cell.length_b   1.000
_cell.length_c   1.000
_cell.angle_alpha   90.00
_cell.angle_beta   90.00
_cell.angle_gamma   90.00
#
_symmetry.space_group_name_H-M   'P 1'
#
loop_
_entity.id
_entity.type
_entity.pdbx_description
1 polymer ?
#
loop_
_entity_poly.entity_id
_entity_poly.type
_entity_poly.pdbx_seq_one_letter_code
_entity_poly.pdbx_strand_id
1 'polypeptide(L)'
;MASGRWAGLSMFNYAKMVIDYIIEKNECTTEELKSIVPERRLYDILSVLEAMGVIKRTRKHVTWVGGGELVGREVVVEGLIDSVTHSPVRARIVGVEPLRVKVRGVP
;
A
#
# COMPACT_ATOMS: atom_id res chain seq x y z
N MET A 1 6.02 30.21 4.24
CA MET A 1 7.02 29.99 3.17
C MET A 1 7.37 28.51 3.13
N ALA A 2 6.82 27.76 2.18
CA ALA A 2 7.17 26.35 1.92
C ALA A 2 7.21 26.07 0.39
N SER A 3 7.61 27.07 -0.40
CA SER A 3 7.48 27.07 -1.86
C SER A 3 8.70 26.50 -2.61
N GLY A 4 9.78 26.14 -1.91
CA GLY A 4 11.02 25.67 -2.56
C GLY A 4 11.13 24.16 -2.78
N ARG A 5 10.46 23.33 -1.96
CA ARG A 5 10.67 21.86 -1.98
C ARG A 5 10.02 21.16 -3.17
N TRP A 6 9.06 21.81 -3.82
CA TRP A 6 8.16 21.19 -4.81
C TRP A 6 8.31 21.75 -6.22
N ALA A 7 9.11 22.80 -6.42
CA ALA A 7 9.23 23.46 -7.71
C ALA A 7 9.80 22.51 -8.77
N GLY A 8 9.06 22.31 -9.87
CA GLY A 8 9.53 21.56 -11.04
C GLY A 8 9.25 20.06 -11.06
N LEU A 9 8.59 19.48 -10.04
CA LEU A 9 8.16 18.09 -10.09
C LEU A 9 6.87 17.94 -10.91
N SER A 10 6.81 16.90 -11.74
CA SER A 10 5.62 16.56 -12.52
C SER A 10 4.54 15.95 -11.63
N MET A 11 3.28 15.98 -12.10
CA MET A 11 2.17 15.30 -11.43
C MET A 11 2.44 13.80 -11.22
N PHE A 12 3.10 13.17 -12.19
CA PHE A 12 3.53 11.77 -12.11
C PHE A 12 4.47 11.54 -10.92
N ASN A 13 5.45 12.42 -10.71
CA ASN A 13 6.38 12.28 -9.59
C ASN A 13 5.68 12.43 -8.24
N TYR A 14 4.74 13.37 -8.10
CA TYR A 14 3.94 13.49 -6.87
C TYR A 14 3.09 12.25 -6.61
N ALA A 15 2.42 11.73 -7.63
CA ALA A 15 1.61 10.51 -7.51
C ALA A 15 2.48 9.33 -7.06
N LYS A 16 3.65 9.16 -7.68
CA LYS A 16 4.60 8.11 -7.31
C LYS A 16 5.04 8.23 -5.85
N MET A 17 5.44 9.43 -5.40
CA MET A 17 5.86 9.63 -4.00
C MET A 17 4.76 9.28 -3.00
N VAL A 18 3.52 9.68 -3.27
CA VAL A 18 2.37 9.37 -2.41
C VAL A 18 2.09 7.87 -2.38
N ILE A 19 2.08 7.21 -3.55
CA ILE A 19 1.84 5.77 -3.66
C ILE A 19 2.94 4.98 -2.93
N ASP A 20 4.21 5.30 -3.19
CA ASP A 20 5.35 4.63 -2.55
C ASP A 20 5.28 4.78 -1.03
N TYR A 21 4.97 5.98 -0.50
CA TYR A 21 4.85 6.23 0.93
C TYR A 21 3.70 5.44 1.57
N ILE A 22 2.52 5.43 0.94
CA ILE A 22 1.34 4.71 1.44
C ILE A 22 1.59 3.20 1.43
N ILE A 23 2.22 2.66 0.38
CA ILE A 23 2.57 1.23 0.28
C ILE A 23 3.59 0.85 1.35
N GLU A 24 4.61 1.68 1.57
CA GLU A 24 5.64 1.42 2.57
C GLU A 24 5.07 1.38 3.99
N LYS A 25 4.17 2.31 4.32
CA LYS A 25 3.58 2.44 5.66
C LYS A 25 2.34 1.59 5.89
N ASN A 26 1.68 1.13 4.83
CA ASN A 26 0.35 0.49 4.81
C ASN A 26 -0.80 1.39 5.33
N GLU A 27 -0.56 2.18 6.38
CA GLU A 27 -1.45 3.22 6.88
C GLU A 27 -0.63 4.45 7.28
N CYS A 28 -1.11 5.63 6.91
CA CYS A 28 -0.49 6.90 7.28
C CYS A 28 -1.53 7.99 7.46
N THR A 29 -1.12 9.10 8.06
CA THR A 29 -1.99 10.27 8.23
C THR A 29 -1.94 11.20 7.01
N THR A 30 -3.03 11.92 6.78
CA THR A 30 -3.07 12.94 5.72
C THR A 30 -2.02 14.04 5.94
N GLU A 31 -1.68 14.34 7.20
CA GLU A 31 -0.66 15.35 7.54
C GLU A 31 0.76 14.89 7.17
N GLU A 32 1.09 13.60 7.35
CA GLU A 32 2.34 13.04 6.83
C GLU A 32 2.43 13.20 5.32
N LEU A 33 1.33 12.94 4.60
CA LEU A 33 1.30 13.06 3.14
C LEU A 33 1.44 14.52 2.68
N LYS A 34 0.89 15.50 3.41
CA LYS A 34 1.08 16.93 3.12
C LYS A 34 2.54 17.39 3.28
N SER A 35 3.34 16.66 4.05
CA SER A 35 4.77 16.96 4.20
C SER A 35 5.62 16.50 3.01
N ILE A 36 5.09 15.57 2.19
CA ILE A 36 5.78 14.97 1.04
C ILE A 36 5.25 15.43 -0.32
N VAL A 37 4.10 16.11 -0.39
CA VAL A 37 3.55 16.68 -1.63
C VAL A 37 2.66 17.92 -1.34
N PRO A 38 2.50 18.85 -2.29
CA PRO A 38 1.58 19.99 -2.15
C PRO A 38 0.13 19.54 -1.91
N GLU A 39 -0.56 20.16 -0.95
CA GLU A 39 -1.90 19.76 -0.52
C GLU A 39 -2.92 19.66 -1.66
N ARG A 40 -2.92 20.62 -2.60
CA ARG A 40 -3.82 20.56 -3.77
C ARG A 40 -3.60 19.30 -4.61
N ARG A 41 -2.34 18.94 -4.86
CA ARG A 41 -1.99 17.74 -5.66
C ARG A 41 -2.26 16.47 -4.88
N LEU A 42 -2.04 16.48 -3.57
CA LEU A 42 -2.36 15.37 -2.69
C LEU A 42 -3.83 14.95 -2.82
N TYR A 43 -4.77 15.90 -2.72
CA TYR A 43 -6.19 15.57 -2.82
C TYR A 43 -6.60 15.10 -4.22
N ASP A 44 -6.01 15.64 -5.29
CA ASP A 44 -6.21 15.13 -6.66
C ASP A 44 -5.79 13.64 -6.73
N ILE A 45 -4.60 13.30 -6.21
CA ILE A 45 -4.06 11.93 -6.18
C ILE A 45 -4.95 11.02 -5.35
N LEU A 46 -5.24 11.40 -4.10
CA LEU A 46 -6.03 10.57 -3.18
C LEU A 46 -7.44 10.32 -3.71
N SER A 47 -8.07 11.31 -4.35
CA SER A 47 -9.41 11.12 -4.94
C SER A 47 -9.39 10.07 -6.05
N VAL A 48 -8.37 10.08 -6.90
CA VAL A 48 -8.20 9.08 -7.96
C VAL A 48 -7.92 7.69 -7.37
N LEU A 49 -7.00 7.60 -6.41
CA LEU A 49 -6.66 6.33 -5.76
C LEU A 49 -7.87 5.73 -5.00
N GLU A 50 -8.67 6.57 -4.33
CA GLU A 50 -9.89 6.15 -3.65
C GLU A 50 -10.95 5.68 -4.66
N ALA A 51 -11.13 6.41 -5.77
CA ALA A 51 -12.04 6.00 -6.86
C ALA A 51 -11.59 4.69 -7.54
N MET A 52 -10.29 4.42 -7.62
CA MET A 52 -9.73 3.14 -8.06
C MET A 52 -9.87 2.02 -7.02
N GLY A 53 -10.33 2.32 -5.81
CA GLY A 53 -10.44 1.35 -4.72
C GLY A 53 -9.09 0.79 -4.29
N VAL A 54 -7.98 1.53 -4.48
CA VAL A 54 -6.63 1.11 -4.04
C VAL A 54 -6.27 1.65 -2.66
N ILE A 55 -7.03 2.63 -2.16
CA ILE A 55 -6.92 3.14 -0.79
C ILE A 55 -8.31 3.25 -0.13
N LYS A 56 -8.35 3.22 1.20
CA LYS A 56 -9.46 3.70 2.01
C LYS A 56 -9.03 4.95 2.76
N ARG A 57 -9.89 5.97 2.82
CA ARG A 57 -9.60 7.24 3.49
C ARG A 57 -10.64 7.54 4.56
N THR A 58 -10.16 8.01 5.70
CA THR A 58 -10.95 8.71 6.72
C THR A 58 -10.53 10.17 6.77
N ARG A 59 -11.13 10.98 7.65
CA ARG A 59 -10.74 12.40 7.80
C ARG A 59 -9.25 12.59 8.11
N LYS A 60 -8.61 11.63 8.77
CA LYS A 60 -7.22 11.74 9.26
C LYS A 60 -6.27 10.71 8.70
N HIS A 61 -6.76 9.55 8.26
CA HIS A 61 -5.93 8.40 7.87
C HIS A 61 -6.19 7.98 6.43
N VAL A 62 -5.15 7.47 5.79
CA VAL A 62 -5.16 6.84 4.48
C VAL A 62 -4.53 5.47 4.62
N THR A 63 -5.26 4.43 4.23
CA THR A 63 -4.83 3.04 4.29
C THR A 63 -4.74 2.47 2.88
N TRP A 64 -3.63 1.81 2.56
CA TRP A 64 -3.51 1.02 1.34
C TRP A 64 -4.44 -0.18 1.39
N VAL A 65 -5.24 -0.41 0.35
CA VAL A 65 -6.09 -1.61 0.24
C VAL A 65 -5.73 -2.51 -0.93
N GLY A 66 -4.80 -2.11 -1.80
CA GLY A 66 -4.22 -3.02 -2.82
C GLY A 66 -4.92 -3.05 -4.18
N GLY A 67 -6.03 -2.32 -4.35
CA GLY A 67 -6.73 -2.17 -5.63
C GLY A 67 -7.83 -3.18 -5.85
N GLY A 68 -9.07 -2.68 -5.87
CA GLY A 68 -10.27 -3.51 -5.88
C GLY A 68 -10.45 -4.23 -4.54
N GLU A 69 -11.59 -4.89 -4.36
CA GLU A 69 -11.67 -5.97 -3.38
C GLU A 69 -10.40 -6.82 -3.46
N LEU A 70 -9.90 -7.34 -2.34
CA LEU A 70 -8.83 -8.33 -2.34
C LEU A 70 -9.31 -9.58 -3.10
N VAL A 71 -9.34 -9.54 -4.43
CA VAL A 71 -9.22 -10.71 -5.30
C VAL A 71 -7.74 -11.10 -5.34
N GLY A 72 -7.08 -11.02 -4.17
CA GLY A 72 -5.86 -11.76 -3.96
C GLY A 72 -6.23 -13.23 -4.03
N ARG A 73 -5.33 -14.07 -4.54
CA ARG A 73 -5.54 -15.49 -4.37
C ARG A 73 -5.15 -15.84 -2.92
N GLU A 74 -6.03 -16.51 -2.19
CA GLU A 74 -5.70 -17.06 -0.88
C GLU A 74 -4.60 -18.12 -1.10
N VAL A 75 -3.43 -17.90 -0.49
CA VAL A 75 -2.33 -18.87 -0.48
C VAL A 75 -2.37 -19.60 0.85
N VAL A 76 -2.89 -20.83 0.84
CA VAL A 76 -2.95 -21.70 2.02
C VAL A 76 -1.68 -22.55 2.05
N VAL A 77 -0.93 -22.44 3.15
CA VAL A 77 0.28 -23.24 3.40
C VAL A 77 0.01 -24.22 4.52
N GLU A 78 0.12 -25.52 4.23
CA GLU A 78 -0.17 -26.63 5.15
C GLU A 78 1.13 -27.41 5.45
N GLY A 79 1.37 -27.70 6.73
CA GLY A 79 2.53 -28.46 7.21
C GLY A 79 3.09 -27.87 8.52
N LEU A 80 4.10 -28.54 9.10
CA LEU A 80 4.76 -28.04 10.30
C LEU A 80 5.67 -26.85 9.98
N ILE A 81 5.31 -25.66 10.47
CA ILE A 81 6.03 -24.41 10.22
C ILE A 81 7.14 -24.21 11.26
N ASP A 82 8.35 -23.94 10.78
CA ASP A 82 9.50 -23.54 11.59
C ASP A 82 9.48 -22.03 11.85
N SER A 83 9.35 -21.23 10.79
CA SER A 83 9.41 -19.77 10.90
C SER A 83 8.63 -19.05 9.80
N VAL A 84 8.15 -17.86 10.13
CA VAL A 84 7.47 -16.94 9.21
C VAL A 84 8.13 -15.57 9.29
N THR A 85 8.51 -15.02 8.13
CA THR A 85 9.01 -13.65 8.00
C THR A 85 8.17 -12.93 6.97
N HIS A 86 7.61 -11.78 7.33
CA HIS A 86 6.76 -11.00 6.41
C HIS A 86 7.27 -9.57 6.22
N SER A 87 7.01 -9.04 5.04
CA SER A 87 7.16 -7.63 4.65
C SER A 87 5.95 -7.21 3.79
N PRO A 88 5.80 -5.92 3.48
CA PRO A 88 4.69 -5.44 2.65
C PRO A 88 4.56 -6.08 1.26
N VAL A 89 5.64 -6.70 0.74
CA VAL A 89 5.67 -7.30 -0.61
C VAL A 89 6.02 -8.79 -0.62
N ARG A 90 6.33 -9.39 0.53
CA ARG A 90 6.78 -10.78 0.60
C ARG A 90 6.44 -11.41 1.95
N ALA A 91 5.83 -12.59 1.91
CA ALA A 91 5.83 -13.53 3.02
C ALA A 91 6.78 -14.69 2.69
N ARG A 92 7.71 -15.00 3.60
CA ARG A 92 8.56 -16.19 3.56
C ARG A 92 8.12 -17.13 4.68
N ILE A 93 7.77 -18.35 4.32
CA ILE A 93 7.36 -19.40 5.25
C ILE A 93 8.36 -20.54 5.11
N VAL A 94 8.92 -20.99 6.22
CA VAL A 94 9.89 -22.10 6.29
C VAL A 94 9.24 -23.24 7.06
N GLY A 95 9.25 -24.43 6.47
CA GLY A 95 8.75 -25.65 7.11
C GLY A 95 9.87 -26.45 7.73
N VAL A 96 9.56 -27.17 8.81
CA VAL A 96 10.43 -28.23 9.34
C VAL A 96 10.53 -29.39 8.33
N GLU A 97 9.48 -29.54 7.53
CA GLU A 97 9.34 -30.50 6.43
C GLU A 97 8.78 -29.80 5.17
N PRO A 98 8.80 -30.45 4.00
CA PRO A 98 8.21 -29.87 2.79
C PRO A 98 6.74 -29.47 2.98
N LEU A 99 6.45 -28.19 2.79
CA LEU A 99 5.12 -27.62 2.95
C LEU A 99 4.26 -27.82 1.70
N ARG A 100 2.95 -28.00 1.89
CA ARG A 100 1.97 -28.01 0.81
C ARG A 100 1.41 -26.61 0.62
N VAL A 101 1.33 -26.16 -0.63
CA VAL A 101 0.82 -24.83 -0.97
C VAL A 101 -0.39 -24.97 -1.89
N LYS A 102 -1.50 -24.34 -1.52
CA LYS A 102 -2.72 -24.24 -2.34
C LYS A 102 -3.02 -22.78 -2.61
N VAL A 103 -3.42 -22.49 -3.84
CA VAL A 103 -3.78 -21.13 -4.27
C VAL A 103 -5.26 -21.14 -4.66
N ARG A 104 -6.09 -20.39 -3.95
CA ARG A 104 -7.55 -20.31 -4.18
C ARG A 104 -7.93 -18.90 -4.64
N GLY A 105 -8.94 -18.79 -5.49
CA GLY A 105 -9.57 -17.47 -5.72
C GLY A 105 -10.34 -17.07 -4.47
N VAL A 106 -10.19 -15.82 -4.03
CA VAL A 106 -11.13 -15.25 -3.05
C VAL A 106 -12.45 -14.99 -3.80
N PRO A 107 -13.60 -15.44 -3.26
CA PRO A 107 -14.91 -15.25 -3.90
C PRO A 107 -15.29 -13.79 -4.08
#